data_AF-A0A1G8PBP0-F1
#
_entry.id   AF-A0A1G8PBP0-F1
#
_cell.length_a   1.000
_cell.length_b   1.000
_cell.length_c   1.000
_cell.angle_alpha   90.00
_cell.angle_beta   90.00
_cell.angle_gamma   90.00
#
_symmetry.space_group_name_H-M   'P 1'
#
loop_
_entity.id
_entity.type
_entity.pdbx_description
1 polymer ?
#
loop_
_entity_poly.entity_id
_entity_poly.type
_entity_poly.pdbx_seq_one_letter_code
_entity_poly.pdbx_strand_id
1 'polypeptide(L)'
;MTRKSSTTDSRVAQALGIYRSIAACDECLARGDGVHALTAALMLPCYRADFRRLVRELDPLEENELRLALHPLSLDAHSIKSSAGHSSEARTA
;
A
#
# COMPACT_ATOMS: atom_id res chain seq x y z
N MET A 1 31.30 18.37 -1.15
CA MET A 1 29.96 18.62 -1.73
C MET A 1 29.33 17.28 -2.08
N THR A 2 28.23 16.97 -1.42
CA THR A 2 27.57 15.65 -1.31
C THR A 2 26.71 15.33 -2.54
N ARG A 3 27.12 14.34 -3.35
CA ARG A 3 26.25 13.64 -4.30
C ARG A 3 25.91 12.27 -3.72
N LYS A 4 24.84 12.20 -2.93
CA LYS A 4 24.24 10.92 -2.51
C LYS A 4 22.74 10.84 -2.83
N SER A 5 22.18 11.89 -3.41
CA SER A 5 20.74 12.07 -3.62
C SER A 5 20.12 11.14 -4.65
N SER A 6 20.85 10.71 -5.69
CA SER A 6 20.25 9.89 -6.75
C SER A 6 19.99 8.44 -6.33
N THR A 7 20.77 7.90 -5.40
CA THR A 7 20.60 6.53 -4.90
C THR A 7 19.62 6.47 -3.73
N THR A 8 19.57 7.50 -2.89
CA THR A 8 18.63 7.57 -1.76
C THR A 8 17.20 7.78 -2.21
N ASP A 9 16.99 8.74 -3.11
CA ASP A 9 15.67 9.00 -3.71
C ASP A 9 15.14 7.75 -4.44
N SER A 10 16.04 7.04 -5.14
CA SER A 10 15.71 5.79 -5.85
C SER A 10 15.24 4.67 -4.93
N ARG A 11 15.89 4.46 -3.77
CA ARG A 11 15.50 3.40 -2.82
C ARG A 11 14.20 3.74 -2.10
N VAL A 12 14.00 5.00 -1.71
CA VAL A 12 12.74 5.46 -1.10
C VAL A 12 11.59 5.37 -2.11
N ALA A 13 11.80 5.80 -3.35
CA ALA A 13 10.80 5.68 -4.43
C ALA A 13 10.46 4.21 -4.73
N GLN A 14 11.45 3.31 -4.71
CA GLN A 14 11.23 1.88 -4.88
C GLN A 14 10.40 1.30 -3.72
N ALA A 15 10.71 1.67 -2.48
CA ALA A 15 9.95 1.22 -1.31
C ALA A 15 8.49 1.70 -1.36
N LEU A 16 8.25 2.95 -1.76
CA LEU A 16 6.92 3.50 -2.01
C LEU A 16 6.17 2.73 -3.10
N GLY A 17 6.85 2.38 -4.20
CA GLY A 17 6.29 1.58 -5.27
C GLY A 17 5.80 0.21 -4.78
N ILE A 18 6.64 -0.50 -4.03
CA ILE A 18 6.29 -1.80 -3.46
C ILE A 18 5.13 -1.67 -2.45
N TYR A 19 5.14 -0.63 -1.61
CA TYR A 19 4.04 -0.39 -0.67
C TYR A 19 2.69 -0.20 -1.37
N ARG A 20 2.66 0.55 -2.49
CA ARG A 20 1.43 0.71 -3.29
C ARG A 20 0.96 -0.61 -3.88
N SER A 21 1.87 -1.47 -4.33
CA SER A 21 1.52 -2.83 -4.79
C SER A 21 0.95 -3.70 -3.67
N ILE A 22 1.47 -3.60 -2.45
CA ILE A 22 0.91 -4.27 -1.26
C ILE A 22 -0.52 -3.79 -1.01
N ALA A 23 -0.75 -2.47 -0.97
CA ALA A 23 -2.06 -1.89 -0.73
C ALA A 23 -3.09 -2.35 -1.78
N ALA A 24 -2.73 -2.34 -3.06
CA ALA A 24 -3.59 -2.84 -4.14
C ALA A 24 -3.91 -4.34 -3.98
N CYS A 25 -2.95 -5.16 -3.53
CA CYS A 25 -3.21 -6.57 -3.23
C CYS A 25 -4.20 -6.72 -2.07
N ASP A 26 -3.99 -5.99 -0.97
CA ASP A 26 -4.89 -6.03 0.19
C ASP A 26 -6.32 -5.56 -0.20
N GLU A 27 -6.46 -4.55 -1.08
CA GLU A 27 -7.76 -4.13 -1.64
C GLU A 27 -8.41 -5.22 -2.50
N CYS A 28 -7.65 -5.86 -3.40
CA CYS A 28 -8.15 -6.98 -4.22
C CYS A 28 -8.65 -8.14 -3.34
N LEU A 29 -7.94 -8.45 -2.27
CA LEU A 29 -8.32 -9.48 -1.31
C LEU A 29 -9.57 -9.10 -0.53
N ALA A 30 -9.69 -7.83 -0.11
CA ALA A 30 -10.87 -7.33 0.59
C ALA A 30 -12.13 -7.34 -0.29
N ARG A 31 -11.99 -7.07 -1.59
CA ARG A 31 -13.09 -7.08 -2.57
C ARG A 31 -13.55 -8.49 -2.97
N GLY A 32 -12.67 -9.50 -2.88
CA GLY A 32 -13.03 -10.88 -3.21
C GLY A 32 -13.19 -11.18 -4.70
N ASP A 33 -12.59 -10.38 -5.59
CA ASP A 33 -12.65 -10.57 -7.05
C ASP A 33 -11.80 -11.78 -7.50
N GLY A 34 -12.35 -13.00 -7.35
CA GLY A 34 -11.87 -14.30 -7.85
C GLY A 34 -10.41 -14.39 -8.35
N VAL A 35 -10.18 -14.14 -9.64
CA VAL A 35 -8.87 -14.28 -10.29
C VAL A 35 -7.85 -13.21 -9.84
N HIS A 36 -8.31 -11.98 -9.59
CA HIS A 36 -7.48 -10.91 -9.06
C HIS A 36 -7.13 -11.16 -7.59
N ALA A 37 -8.08 -11.70 -6.82
CA ALA A 37 -7.86 -12.09 -5.42
C ALA A 37 -6.85 -13.24 -5.30
N LEU A 38 -6.93 -14.27 -6.16
CA LEU A 38 -5.93 -15.34 -6.18
C LEU A 38 -4.53 -14.80 -6.53
N THR A 39 -4.43 -13.97 -7.57
CA THR A 39 -3.16 -13.36 -7.97
C THR A 39 -2.58 -12.49 -6.85
N ALA A 40 -3.43 -11.67 -6.21
CA ALA A 40 -3.04 -10.84 -5.07
C ALA A 40 -2.57 -11.70 -3.88
N ALA A 41 -3.27 -12.79 -3.55
CA ALA A 41 -2.89 -13.70 -2.46
C ALA A 41 -1.49 -14.31 -2.68
N LEU A 42 -1.18 -14.67 -3.93
CA LEU A 42 0.11 -15.25 -4.29
C LEU A 42 1.24 -14.22 -4.31
N MET A 43 0.98 -12.99 -4.77
CA MET A 43 2.00 -11.94 -4.90
C MET A 43 2.27 -11.17 -3.60
N LEU A 44 1.26 -11.03 -2.73
CA LEU A 44 1.37 -10.31 -1.46
C LEU A 44 2.57 -10.74 -0.59
N PRO A 45 2.86 -12.04 -0.36
CA PRO A 45 4.04 -12.43 0.41
C PRO A 45 5.35 -12.00 -0.25
N CYS A 46 5.45 -12.01 -1.59
CA CYS A 46 6.63 -11.57 -2.33
C CYS A 46 6.88 -10.07 -2.13
N TYR A 47 5.86 -9.24 -2.34
CA TYR A 47 5.98 -7.79 -2.13
C TYR A 47 6.32 -7.44 -0.69
N ARG A 48 5.75 -8.15 0.30
CA ARG A 48 6.08 -7.94 1.72
C ARG A 48 7.53 -8.32 2.03
N ALA A 49 8.05 -9.40 1.43
CA ALA A 49 9.44 -9.81 1.60
C ALA A 49 10.40 -8.79 0.98
N ASP A 50 10.13 -8.33 -0.24
CA ASP A 50 10.94 -7.34 -0.94
C ASP A 50 10.94 -5.99 -0.23
N PHE A 51 9.78 -5.55 0.25
CA PHE A 51 9.67 -4.32 1.04
C PHE A 51 10.49 -4.41 2.33
N ARG A 52 10.37 -5.51 3.08
CA ARG A 52 11.16 -5.73 4.31
C ARG A 52 12.65 -5.77 4.05
N ARG A 53 13.07 -6.39 2.95
CA ARG A 53 14.48 -6.41 2.55
C ARG A 53 14.97 -5.00 2.26
N LEU A 54 14.24 -4.25 1.45
CA LEU A 54 14.62 -2.90 1.05
C LEU A 54 14.68 -1.95 2.26
N VAL A 55 13.69 -2.00 3.16
CA VAL A 55 13.67 -1.18 4.39
C VAL A 55 14.88 -1.45 5.28
N ARG A 56 15.38 -2.70 5.36
CA ARG A 56 16.59 -3.03 6.12
C ARG A 56 17.87 -2.44 5.53
N GLU A 57 17.85 -2.07 4.26
CA GLU A 57 18.99 -1.47 3.55
C GLU A 57 18.94 0.06 3.58
N LEU A 58 17.84 0.66 4.08
CA LEU A 58 17.69 2.10 4.23
C LEU A 58 18.51 2.62 5.41
N ASP A 59 19.08 3.81 5.25
CA ASP A 59 19.65 4.58 6.35
C ASP A 59 18.55 5.35 7.12
N PRO A 60 18.85 5.91 8.31
CA PRO A 60 17.85 6.59 9.13
C PRO A 60 17.19 7.81 8.47
N LEU A 61 17.86 8.47 7.52
CA LEU A 61 17.30 9.60 6.77
C LEU A 61 16.27 9.06 5.76
N GLU A 62 16.64 8.03 5.00
CA GLU A 62 15.76 7.36 4.04
C GLU A 62 14.53 6.74 4.72
N GLU A 63 14.70 6.12 5.90
CA GLU A 63 13.58 5.57 6.68
C GLU A 63 12.61 6.67 7.11
N ASN A 64 13.13 7.82 7.55
CA ASN A 64 12.30 8.95 7.93
C ASN A 64 11.57 9.56 6.71
N GLU A 65 12.23 9.69 5.56
CA GLU A 65 11.61 10.13 4.31
C GLU A 65 10.48 9.18 3.88
N LEU A 66 10.74 7.87 3.90
CA LEU A 66 9.73 6.86 3.61
C LEU A 66 8.55 6.96 4.57
N ARG A 67 8.80 7.11 5.88
CA ARG A 67 7.74 7.27 6.90
C ARG A 67 6.88 8.51 6.66
N LEU A 68 7.49 9.64 6.31
CA LEU A 68 6.77 10.86 5.95
C LEU A 68 5.93 10.68 4.69
N ALA A 69 6.44 9.98 3.69
CA ALA A 69 5.73 9.71 2.44
C ALA A 69 4.57 8.72 2.59
N LEU A 70 4.65 7.79 3.56
CA LEU A 70 3.58 6.84 3.87
C LEU A 70 2.48 7.42 4.78
N HIS A 71 2.77 8.48 5.54
CA HIS A 71 1.82 9.07 6.48
C HIS A 71 0.48 9.50 5.83
N PRO A 72 0.44 10.15 4.65
CA PRO A 72 -0.81 10.45 3.96
C PRO A 72 -1.59 9.19 3.53
N LEU A 73 -0.89 8.18 3.01
CA LEU A 73 -1.50 6.96 2.49
C LEU A 73 -2.17 6.10 3.57
N SER A 74 -1.71 6.20 4.82
CA SER A 74 -2.34 5.54 5.98
C SER A 74 -3.66 6.19 6.41
N LEU A 75 -3.87 7.47 6.08
CA LEU A 75 -5.07 8.22 6.42
C LEU A 75 -6.21 7.93 5.41
N ASP A 76 -5.87 7.72 4.15
CA ASP A 76 -6.84 7.46 3.07
C ASP A 76 -7.55 6.10 3.22
N ALA A 77 -6.86 5.09 3.74
CA ALA A 77 -7.42 3.75 3.98
C ALA A 77 -8.58 3.71 4.99
N HIS A 78 -8.72 4.73 5.85
CA HIS A 78 -9.79 4.82 6.85
C HIS A 78 -11.03 5.59 6.35
N SER A 79 -10.95 6.30 5.21
CA SER A 79 -12.05 7.10 4.69
C SER A 79 -13.08 6.26 3.91
N ILE A 80 -12.68 5.09 3.38
CA ILE A 80 -13.56 4.18 2.62
C ILE A 80 -14.26 3.16 3.54
N LYS A 81 -14.95 3.63 4.57
CA LYS A 81 -15.93 2.80 5.32
C LYS A 81 -17.28 3.51 5.55
N SER A 82 -17.51 4.71 5.00
CA SER A 82 -18.69 5.52 5.34
C SER A 82 -19.83 5.55 4.30
N SER A 83 -19.89 4.68 3.28
CA SER A 83 -21.01 4.73 2.30
C SER A 83 -21.80 3.44 2.06
N ALA A 84 -21.55 2.35 2.79
CA ALA A 84 -22.40 1.16 2.73
C ALA A 84 -23.36 1.13 3.93
N GLY A 85 -24.45 1.90 3.87
CA GLY A 85 -25.44 1.94 4.94
C GLY A 85 -26.75 2.60 4.55
N HIS A 86 -27.73 1.76 4.18
CA HIS A 86 -29.18 1.96 4.18
C HIS A 86 -29.82 2.80 3.06
N SER A 87 -30.55 2.13 2.15
CA SER A 87 -31.98 1.97 2.41
C SER A 87 -32.57 0.84 1.55
N SER A 88 -33.14 -0.12 2.28
CA SER A 88 -33.92 -1.26 1.83
C SER A 88 -35.26 -0.82 1.22
N GLU A 89 -35.75 -1.69 0.34
CA GLU A 89 -37.09 -1.80 -0.22
C GLU A 89 -38.24 -1.58 0.80
N ALA A 90 -39.32 -0.95 0.33
CA ALA A 90 -40.69 -1.19 0.78
C ALA A 90 -41.60 -1.04 -0.46
N ARG A 91 -41.94 -2.13 -1.16
CA ARG A 91 -43.19 -2.90 -1.03
C ARG A 91 -44.48 -2.05 -0.92
N THR A 92 -45.25 -2.11 -2.00
CA THR A 92 -46.71 -2.35 -2.05
C THR A 92 -47.64 -1.23 -1.57
N ALA A 93 -48.29 -0.56 -2.52
CA ALA A 93 -49.75 -0.38 -2.59
C ALA A 93 -50.14 -0.03 -4.03
#